data_AF-A0A1M5W7S9-F1
#
_entry.id   AF-A0A1M5W7S9-F1
#
_cell.length_a   1.000
_cell.length_b   1.000
_cell.length_c   1.000
_cell.angle_alpha   90.00
_cell.angle_beta   90.00
_cell.angle_gamma   90.00
#
_symmetry.space_group_name_H-M   'P 1'
#
loop_
_entity.id
_entity.type
_entity.pdbx_description
1 polymer ?
#
loop_
_entity_poly.entity_id
_entity_poly.type
_entity_poly.pdbx_seq_one_letter_code
_entity_poly.pdbx_strand_id
1 'polypeptide(L)'
;MEPLRQLALVFQPAMEAEPLIEQLRHLFIVEEQGRQDDSETFYDTFDWRLYRKQLLCVGAGRSRSLLSFDGTQHGMIDDLGPGRKFWWEMTPSEVRETLREIIDVRALLPMAALETDKRHCRLLNDDEKTVVRLTIRADVPVGDGAPDQLAKVVTIDELRGYQEAFDTVHRLCVAYGLTPLDSDSWLAQRAFSGSPRTPLDYGDKFRVELARDSDIGTAIVQICGYLLREIEFNRQGVYDDVDTEFLHDFRIAIRRTRSLLSLLKKQLPIREGSYFRREFKWLGGVTGKLRDIDVYLLQKEAYLAMLPSRLRPGLDGFFADLEQHRRHELKLLRRHLSSKRYRSLLSDWRTFLVADDSPLFGESSRKSCRELADRTIRKRFRAFLRNGEAITDDGPDSDMHNLRIQGKKLRYLLEFFRSLYDEKSLEQFVKQLKKMQDNLGDFNDLCVQEEMLGARLDGLGGNGRRVLLQAAALGGLLTVQAKKRGALRDQFAATYAAFSSSQNRELLVSLIGSDQRPEERAGRQ
;
A
#
# COMPACT_ATOMS: atom_id res chain seq x y z
N MET A 1 -31.92 32.55 11.58
CA MET A 1 -31.27 32.35 12.88
C MET A 1 -29.80 32.11 12.59
N GLU A 2 -28.91 32.90 13.18
CA GLU A 2 -27.48 32.63 13.08
C GLU A 2 -27.14 31.31 13.79
N PRO A 3 -26.21 30.51 13.25
CA PRO A 3 -25.73 29.30 13.91
C PRO A 3 -24.98 29.66 15.20
N LEU A 4 -25.17 28.87 16.25
CA LEU A 4 -24.41 29.03 17.50
C LEU A 4 -22.93 28.78 17.24
N ARG A 5 -22.05 29.63 17.78
CA ARG A 5 -20.60 29.46 17.62
C ARG A 5 -20.08 28.37 18.56
N GLN A 6 -19.12 27.60 18.05
CA GLN A 6 -18.27 26.72 18.84
C GLN A 6 -16.82 27.07 18.52
N LEU A 7 -15.98 27.17 19.54
CA LEU A 7 -14.57 27.52 19.39
C LEU A 7 -13.70 26.48 20.11
N ALA A 8 -12.66 26.00 19.43
CA ALA A 8 -11.64 25.14 20.01
C ALA A 8 -10.32 25.90 20.12
N LEU A 9 -9.72 25.87 21.32
CA LEU A 9 -8.45 26.53 21.62
C LEU A 9 -7.49 25.51 22.25
N VAL A 10 -6.19 25.64 21.97
CA VAL A 10 -5.14 24.73 22.48
C VAL A 10 -4.28 25.42 23.52
N PHE A 11 -3.96 24.69 24.59
CA PHE A 11 -3.02 25.14 25.62
C PHE A 11 -1.58 25.06 25.09
N GLN A 12 -0.72 26.00 25.49
CA GLN A 12 0.72 25.86 25.22
C GLN A 12 1.29 24.69 26.04
N PRO A 13 2.42 24.09 25.61
CA PRO A 13 3.07 23.01 26.36
C PRO A 13 3.29 23.40 27.83
N ALA A 14 3.03 22.46 28.74
CA ALA A 14 3.14 22.62 30.20
C ALA A 14 2.15 23.60 30.88
N MET A 15 1.18 24.17 30.15
CA MET A 15 0.09 24.91 30.79
C MET A 15 -0.96 23.99 31.42
N GLU A 16 -1.44 24.40 32.60
CA GLU A 16 -2.49 23.70 33.33
C GLU A 16 -3.86 24.36 33.15
N ALA A 17 -4.92 23.57 33.26
CA ALA A 17 -6.29 24.06 33.11
C ALA A 17 -6.81 24.76 34.38
N GLU A 18 -6.37 24.33 35.56
CA GLU A 18 -6.85 24.85 36.85
C GLU A 18 -6.74 26.38 37.00
N PRO A 19 -5.61 27.04 36.64
CA PRO A 19 -5.54 28.51 36.77
C PRO A 19 -6.50 29.24 35.83
N LEU A 20 -6.80 28.69 34.65
CA LEU A 20 -7.82 29.24 33.76
C LEU A 20 -9.22 29.09 34.38
N ILE A 21 -9.52 27.93 34.97
CA ILE A 21 -10.79 27.71 35.67
C ILE A 21 -10.94 28.70 36.82
N GLU A 22 -9.88 28.95 37.60
CA GLU A 22 -9.92 29.92 38.70
C GLU A 22 -10.18 31.35 38.20
N GLN A 23 -9.57 31.75 37.07
CA GLN A 23 -9.88 33.04 36.44
C GLN A 23 -11.34 33.15 36.00
N LEU A 24 -11.93 32.07 35.51
CA LEU A 24 -13.35 32.02 35.15
C LEU A 24 -14.26 32.12 36.39
N ARG A 25 -13.86 31.56 37.54
CA ARG A 25 -14.59 31.65 38.81
C ARG A 25 -14.74 33.08 39.35
N HIS A 26 -13.89 34.01 38.92
CA HIS A 26 -14.04 35.43 39.27
C HIS A 26 -15.20 36.14 38.55
N LEU A 27 -15.68 35.58 37.43
CA LEU A 27 -16.69 36.21 36.57
C LEU A 27 -17.96 35.37 36.41
N PHE A 28 -17.88 34.07 36.68
CA PHE A 28 -18.98 33.12 36.53
C PHE A 28 -19.00 32.14 37.70
N ILE A 29 -20.18 31.61 38.00
CA ILE A 29 -20.30 30.43 38.84
C ILE A 29 -19.92 29.22 37.97
N VAL A 30 -18.81 28.55 38.29
CA VAL A 30 -18.31 27.39 37.53
C VAL A 30 -18.77 26.09 38.17
N GLU A 31 -19.65 25.38 37.46
CA GLU A 31 -20.19 24.07 37.87
C GLU A 31 -19.53 22.95 37.05
N GLU A 32 -18.75 22.08 37.70
CA GLU A 32 -18.17 20.88 37.09
C GLU A 32 -19.22 19.77 37.06
N GLN A 33 -19.65 19.38 35.86
CA GLN A 33 -20.73 18.41 35.64
C GLN A 33 -20.26 16.95 35.70
N GLY A 34 -18.95 16.72 35.62
CA GLY A 34 -18.34 15.40 35.68
C GLY A 34 -17.05 15.28 34.88
N ARG A 35 -16.35 14.18 35.13
CA ARG A 35 -15.15 13.74 34.41
C ARG A 35 -15.51 12.49 33.62
N GLN A 36 -15.16 12.46 32.35
CA GLN A 36 -15.38 11.31 31.46
C GLN A 36 -14.03 10.83 30.93
N ASP A 37 -13.71 9.58 31.24
CA ASP A 37 -12.55 8.89 30.71
C ASP A 37 -12.99 8.02 29.53
N ASP A 38 -12.46 8.33 28.34
CA ASP A 38 -12.72 7.59 27.11
C ASP A 38 -11.42 6.93 26.64
N SER A 39 -11.55 5.79 25.96
CA SER A 39 -10.45 5.20 25.19
C SER A 39 -10.83 5.18 23.73
N GLU A 40 -9.97 5.77 22.90
CA GLU A 40 -10.15 5.85 21.46
C GLU A 40 -8.98 5.14 20.75
N THR A 41 -9.30 4.32 19.75
CA THR A 41 -8.30 3.71 18.88
C THR A 41 -8.47 4.21 17.46
N PHE A 42 -7.40 4.69 16.86
CA PHE A 42 -7.37 5.18 15.49
C PHE A 42 -6.91 4.08 14.57
N TYR A 43 -7.67 3.85 13.50
CA TYR A 43 -7.42 2.80 12.53
C TYR A 43 -7.14 3.38 11.15
N ASP A 44 -6.22 2.73 10.45
CA ASP A 44 -5.98 2.92 9.01
C ASP A 44 -5.48 1.60 8.41
N THR A 45 -5.26 1.55 7.11
CA THR A 45 -4.54 0.47 6.45
C THR A 45 -3.04 0.66 6.58
N PHE A 46 -2.27 -0.42 6.41
CA PHE A 46 -0.81 -0.35 6.49
C PHE A 46 -0.17 0.68 5.54
N ASP A 47 -0.82 0.94 4.39
CA ASP A 47 -0.46 1.90 3.35
C ASP A 47 -1.22 3.24 3.41
N TRP A 48 -1.86 3.54 4.56
CA TRP A 48 -2.45 4.84 4.89
C TRP A 48 -3.58 5.29 3.95
N ARG A 49 -4.46 4.37 3.55
CA ARG A 49 -5.50 4.65 2.55
C ARG A 49 -6.57 5.61 3.06
N LEU A 50 -6.93 5.57 4.35
CA LEU A 50 -7.87 6.53 4.93
C LEU A 50 -7.22 7.91 5.08
N TYR A 51 -5.99 7.96 5.61
CA TYR A 51 -5.23 9.20 5.75
C TYR A 51 -5.07 9.94 4.41
N ARG A 52 -4.77 9.22 3.31
CA ARG A 52 -4.68 9.79 1.96
C ARG A 52 -5.99 10.38 1.45
N LYS A 53 -7.12 9.99 2.04
CA LYS A 53 -8.46 10.54 1.78
C LYS A 53 -8.89 11.58 2.81
N GLN A 54 -8.00 11.98 3.72
CA GLN A 54 -8.30 12.88 4.85
C GLN A 54 -9.42 12.33 5.76
N LEU A 55 -9.46 11.01 5.91
CA LEU A 55 -10.43 10.29 6.74
C LEU A 55 -9.73 9.56 7.89
N LEU A 56 -10.47 9.35 8.97
CA LEU A 56 -10.06 8.67 10.18
C LEU A 56 -11.15 7.67 10.58
N CYS A 57 -10.75 6.43 10.84
CA CYS A 57 -11.63 5.46 11.47
C CYS A 57 -11.31 5.41 12.97
N VAL A 58 -12.23 5.85 13.82
CA VAL A 58 -12.03 5.93 15.27
C VAL A 58 -12.91 4.88 15.94
N GLY A 59 -12.32 4.01 16.75
CA GLY A 59 -13.05 3.05 17.58
C GLY A 59 -13.17 3.52 19.02
N ALA A 60 -14.39 3.49 19.55
CA ALA A 60 -14.70 3.72 20.94
C ALA A 60 -15.65 2.61 21.43
N GLY A 61 -15.19 1.82 22.41
CA GLY A 61 -15.91 0.64 22.88
C GLY A 61 -16.16 -0.39 21.78
N ARG A 62 -17.43 -0.62 21.43
CA ARG A 62 -17.85 -1.58 20.38
C ARG A 62 -18.23 -0.92 19.05
N SER A 63 -18.09 0.40 18.96
CA SER A 63 -18.46 1.19 17.79
C SER A 63 -17.21 1.69 17.06
N ARG A 64 -17.31 1.86 15.73
CA ARG A 64 -16.35 2.67 14.98
C ARG A 64 -17.07 3.76 14.20
N SER A 65 -16.51 4.97 14.26
CA SER A 65 -16.98 6.14 13.52
C SER A 65 -15.98 6.49 12.43
N LEU A 66 -16.50 6.95 11.29
CA LEU A 66 -15.69 7.49 10.20
C LEU A 66 -15.78 9.01 10.23
N LEU A 67 -14.65 9.67 10.39
CA LEU A 67 -14.53 11.11 10.55
C LEU A 67 -13.62 11.69 9.46
N SER A 68 -13.88 12.91 9.01
CA SER A 68 -12.89 13.74 8.32
C SER A 68 -11.91 14.36 9.31
N PHE A 69 -10.78 14.88 8.83
CA PHE A 69 -9.79 15.56 9.68
C PHE A 69 -10.33 16.82 10.36
N ASP A 70 -11.35 17.46 9.78
CA ASP A 70 -12.09 18.59 10.36
C ASP A 70 -13.09 18.18 11.45
N GLY A 71 -13.21 16.88 11.75
CA GLY A 71 -14.15 16.33 12.73
C GLY A 71 -15.54 16.02 12.17
N THR A 72 -15.81 16.28 10.90
CA THR A 72 -17.10 15.93 10.26
C THR A 72 -17.32 14.43 10.32
N GLN A 73 -18.42 14.00 10.96
CA GLN A 73 -18.77 12.59 11.07
C GLN A 73 -19.59 12.12 9.85
N HIS A 74 -19.06 11.13 9.12
CA HIS A 74 -19.72 10.51 7.96
C HIS A 74 -20.65 9.37 8.36
N GLY A 75 -20.47 8.81 9.56
CA GLY A 75 -21.35 7.80 10.10
C GLY A 75 -20.69 6.98 11.21
N MET A 76 -21.43 5.97 11.68
CA MET A 76 -21.01 5.06 12.73
C MET A 76 -21.45 3.64 12.39
N ILE A 77 -20.65 2.65 12.82
CA ILE A 77 -20.98 1.24 12.75
C ILE A 77 -20.90 0.66 14.16
N ASP A 78 -22.02 0.12 14.63
CA ASP A 78 -22.08 -0.67 15.85
C ASP A 78 -21.70 -2.13 15.56
N ASP A 79 -20.97 -2.75 16.50
CA ASP A 79 -20.59 -4.18 16.51
C ASP A 79 -19.31 -4.57 15.74
N LEU A 80 -18.18 -4.01 16.16
CA LEU A 80 -16.86 -4.52 15.81
C LEU A 80 -16.26 -5.20 17.03
N GLY A 81 -16.73 -6.42 17.31
CA GLY A 81 -16.07 -7.29 18.28
C GLY A 81 -14.54 -7.33 18.03
N PRO A 82 -13.73 -7.53 19.09
CA PRO A 82 -12.28 -7.49 18.98
C PRO A 82 -11.80 -8.44 17.87
N GLY A 83 -10.99 -7.92 16.95
CA GLY A 83 -10.40 -8.69 15.86
C GLY A 83 -11.04 -8.54 14.47
N ARG A 84 -12.19 -7.86 14.33
CA ARG A 84 -12.74 -7.53 12.99
C ARG A 84 -11.90 -6.43 12.32
N LYS A 85 -11.21 -6.78 11.24
CA LYS A 85 -10.24 -5.93 10.53
C LYS A 85 -10.72 -5.55 9.13
N PHE A 86 -11.66 -6.29 8.56
CA PHE A 86 -12.07 -6.11 7.18
C PHE A 86 -13.51 -5.59 7.07
N TRP A 87 -13.77 -4.77 6.05
CA TRP A 87 -15.09 -4.18 5.83
C TRP A 87 -16.18 -5.24 5.57
N TRP A 88 -15.84 -6.41 5.02
CA TRP A 88 -16.81 -7.48 4.78
C TRP A 88 -17.22 -8.22 6.06
N GLU A 89 -16.49 -8.05 7.17
CA GLU A 89 -16.85 -8.57 8.48
C GLU A 89 -17.81 -7.61 9.23
N MET A 90 -18.04 -6.42 8.69
CA MET A 90 -18.85 -5.37 9.30
C MET A 90 -20.32 -5.48 8.90
N THR A 91 -21.20 -4.95 9.75
CA THR A 91 -22.63 -4.84 9.44
C THR A 91 -22.86 -3.90 8.25
N PRO A 92 -23.83 -4.20 7.36
CA PRO A 92 -24.17 -3.34 6.24
C PRO A 92 -24.50 -1.91 6.69
N SER A 93 -23.80 -0.92 6.14
CA SER A 93 -23.91 0.50 6.49
C SER A 93 -23.24 1.36 5.41
N GLU A 94 -23.52 2.66 5.38
CA GLU A 94 -22.83 3.61 4.50
C GLU A 94 -21.32 3.64 4.76
N VAL A 95 -20.93 3.65 6.05
CA VAL A 95 -19.52 3.59 6.44
C VAL A 95 -18.83 2.33 5.91
N ARG A 96 -19.50 1.17 5.92
CA ARG A 96 -18.93 -0.08 5.36
C ARG A 96 -18.67 0.06 3.87
N GLU A 97 -19.59 0.65 3.11
CA GLU A 97 -19.43 0.84 1.67
C GLU A 97 -18.30 1.82 1.37
N THR A 98 -18.19 2.92 2.12
CA THR A 98 -17.05 3.86 2.04
C THR A 98 -15.72 3.17 2.34
N LEU A 99 -15.67 2.36 3.41
CA LEU A 99 -14.48 1.58 3.73
C LEU A 99 -14.13 0.61 2.59
N ARG A 100 -15.09 -0.13 2.04
CA ARG A 100 -14.88 -1.03 0.90
C ARG A 100 -14.18 -0.33 -0.26
N GLU A 101 -14.65 0.85 -0.64
CA GLU A 101 -14.10 1.59 -1.77
C GLU A 101 -12.68 2.10 -1.53
N ILE A 102 -12.32 2.42 -0.28
CA ILE A 102 -11.03 3.02 0.06
C ILE A 102 -10.00 1.94 0.40
N ILE A 103 -10.33 1.02 1.30
CA ILE A 103 -9.36 0.06 1.85
C ILE A 103 -9.23 -1.21 1.01
N ASP A 104 -10.23 -1.53 0.18
CA ASP A 104 -10.26 -2.73 -0.67
C ASP A 104 -10.01 -4.01 0.14
N VAL A 105 -8.91 -4.73 -0.10
CA VAL A 105 -8.55 -5.99 0.60
C VAL A 105 -7.65 -5.78 1.82
N ARG A 106 -7.28 -4.54 2.14
CA ARG A 106 -6.40 -4.23 3.28
C ARG A 106 -7.15 -4.33 4.61
N ALA A 107 -6.44 -4.81 5.63
CA ALA A 107 -6.92 -4.80 7.00
C ALA A 107 -6.89 -3.38 7.59
N LEU A 108 -7.91 -3.02 8.37
CA LEU A 108 -7.85 -1.91 9.31
C LEU A 108 -7.02 -2.31 10.53
N LEU A 109 -5.90 -1.61 10.72
CA LEU A 109 -4.93 -1.83 11.77
C LEU A 109 -5.04 -0.72 12.81
N PRO A 110 -4.95 -1.04 14.11
CA PRO A 110 -4.82 -0.02 15.14
C PRO A 110 -3.46 0.67 14.95
N MET A 111 -3.50 1.97 14.62
CA MET A 111 -2.31 2.79 14.39
C MET A 111 -1.88 3.55 15.64
N ALA A 112 -2.85 3.96 16.45
CA ALA A 112 -2.63 4.64 17.71
C ALA A 112 -3.83 4.43 18.64
N ALA A 113 -3.61 4.56 19.94
CA ALA A 113 -4.66 4.62 20.93
C ALA A 113 -4.42 5.81 21.85
N LEU A 114 -5.49 6.45 22.29
CA LEU A 114 -5.48 7.54 23.25
C LEU A 114 -6.39 7.18 24.43
N GLU A 115 -5.93 7.47 25.63
CA GLU A 115 -6.78 7.66 26.79
C GLU A 115 -7.10 9.15 26.90
N THR A 116 -8.38 9.47 26.91
CA THR A 116 -8.86 10.84 26.87
C THR A 116 -9.64 11.14 28.12
N ASP A 117 -9.18 12.14 28.87
CA ASP A 117 -9.91 12.72 29.97
C ASP A 117 -10.65 13.98 29.52
N LYS A 118 -11.97 14.01 29.73
CA LYS A 118 -12.82 15.16 29.45
C LYS A 118 -13.43 15.69 30.74
N ARG A 119 -13.20 16.97 31.01
CA ARG A 119 -13.84 17.71 32.10
C ARG A 119 -14.87 18.67 31.54
N HIS A 120 -16.14 18.47 31.90
CA HIS A 120 -17.26 19.29 31.45
C HIS A 120 -17.63 20.33 32.50
N CYS A 121 -17.61 21.60 32.11
CA CYS A 121 -17.93 22.75 32.94
C CYS A 121 -19.11 23.52 32.35
N ARG A 122 -20.03 23.94 33.22
CA ARG A 122 -21.04 24.96 32.92
C ARG A 122 -20.61 26.25 33.59
N LEU A 123 -20.62 27.33 32.82
CA LEU A 123 -20.44 28.68 33.36
C LEU A 123 -21.82 29.30 33.52
N LEU A 124 -22.16 29.67 34.74
CA LEU A 124 -23.44 30.24 35.11
C LEU A 124 -23.29 31.74 35.44
N ASN A 125 -24.32 32.53 35.16
CA ASN A 125 -24.41 33.92 35.63
C ASN A 125 -24.95 34.00 37.06
N ASP A 126 -25.12 35.22 37.57
CA ASP A 126 -25.65 35.48 38.93
C ASP A 126 -27.09 34.97 39.15
N ASP A 127 -27.85 34.74 38.07
CA ASP A 127 -29.19 34.13 38.11
C ASP A 127 -29.15 32.59 38.06
N GLU A 128 -27.96 31.98 38.18
CA GLU A 128 -27.72 30.53 38.06
C GLU A 128 -28.14 29.94 36.68
N LYS A 129 -28.20 30.77 35.63
CA LYS A 129 -28.45 30.31 34.26
C LYS A 129 -27.13 29.99 33.58
N THR A 130 -27.05 28.85 32.90
CA THR A 130 -25.87 28.52 32.09
C THR A 130 -25.78 29.46 30.90
N VAL A 131 -24.66 30.17 30.82
CA VAL A 131 -24.37 31.14 29.77
C VAL A 131 -23.36 30.61 28.76
N VAL A 132 -22.46 29.71 29.18
CA VAL A 132 -21.45 29.07 28.32
C VAL A 132 -21.22 27.63 28.78
N ARG A 133 -20.97 26.71 27.84
CA ARG A 133 -20.45 25.37 28.15
C ARG A 133 -18.99 25.28 27.74
N LEU A 134 -18.18 24.66 28.60
CA LEU A 134 -16.76 24.55 28.42
C LEU A 134 -16.33 23.09 28.63
N THR A 135 -15.62 22.52 27.67
CA THR A 135 -15.07 21.16 27.78
C THR A 135 -13.56 21.22 27.68
N ILE A 136 -12.86 20.78 28.73
CA ILE A 136 -11.40 20.64 28.72
C ILE A 136 -11.08 19.18 28.43
N ARG A 137 -10.25 18.95 27.42
CA ARG A 137 -9.78 17.63 26.99
C ARG A 137 -8.29 17.51 27.24
N ALA A 138 -7.89 16.41 27.86
CA ALA A 138 -6.51 15.98 27.98
C ALA A 138 -6.36 14.60 27.34
N ASP A 139 -5.48 14.49 26.34
CA ASP A 139 -5.23 13.25 25.62
C ASP A 139 -3.86 12.69 26.03
N VAL A 140 -3.83 11.42 26.42
CA VAL A 140 -2.62 10.66 26.76
C VAL A 140 -2.49 9.52 25.75
N PRO A 141 -1.46 9.55 24.89
CA PRO A 141 -1.26 8.47 23.95
C PRO A 141 -0.75 7.20 24.62
N VAL A 142 -1.26 6.06 24.17
CA VAL A 142 -0.95 4.74 24.71
C VAL A 142 0.06 4.03 23.81
N GLY A 143 1.23 3.71 24.34
CA GLY A 143 2.25 2.91 23.64
C GLY A 143 3.69 3.20 24.08
N ASP A 144 4.62 2.31 23.72
CA ASP A 144 6.04 2.48 24.02
C ASP A 144 6.62 3.67 23.25
N GLY A 145 7.26 4.60 23.98
CA GLY A 145 7.87 5.80 23.41
C GLY A 145 6.88 6.91 23.04
N ALA A 146 5.61 6.76 23.42
CA ALA A 146 4.62 7.81 23.27
C ALA A 146 4.86 8.95 24.27
N PRO A 147 4.51 10.21 23.94
CA PRO A 147 4.68 11.33 24.88
C PRO A 147 3.76 11.17 26.09
N ASP A 148 4.19 11.65 27.25
CA ASP A 148 3.42 11.53 28.51
C ASP A 148 2.03 12.20 28.43
N GLN A 149 1.89 13.27 27.65
CA GLN A 149 0.63 13.96 27.43
C GLN A 149 0.68 14.80 26.15
N LEU A 150 -0.44 14.90 25.43
CA LEU A 150 -0.62 15.89 24.37
C LEU A 150 -1.06 17.25 24.94
N ALA A 151 -0.96 18.30 24.13
CA ALA A 151 -1.50 19.60 24.51
C ALA A 151 -3.00 19.50 24.82
N LYS A 152 -3.40 20.05 25.97
CA LYS A 152 -4.81 20.12 26.37
C LYS A 152 -5.58 21.00 25.37
N VAL A 153 -6.85 20.68 25.15
CA VAL A 153 -7.74 21.45 24.28
C VAL A 153 -8.96 21.89 25.09
N VAL A 154 -9.37 23.14 24.94
CA VAL A 154 -10.66 23.62 25.48
C VAL A 154 -11.62 23.91 24.32
N THR A 155 -12.83 23.41 24.43
CA THR A 155 -13.95 23.74 23.53
C THR A 155 -14.94 24.62 24.29
N ILE A 156 -15.35 25.72 23.66
CA ILE A 156 -16.29 26.71 24.20
C ILE A 156 -17.53 26.70 23.30
N ASP A 157 -18.68 26.40 23.87
CA ASP A 157 -19.97 26.39 23.15
C ASP A 157 -20.80 27.62 23.53
N GLU A 158 -21.22 28.38 22.52
CA GLU A 158 -22.14 29.51 22.69
C GLU A 158 -23.57 29.00 23.02
N LEU A 159 -24.22 29.67 23.96
CA LEU A 159 -25.66 29.50 24.20
C LEU A 159 -26.45 30.70 23.69
N ARG A 160 -27.63 30.42 23.15
CA ARG A 160 -28.49 31.44 22.54
C ARG A 160 -28.84 32.54 23.54
N GLY A 161 -28.52 33.79 23.20
CA GLY A 161 -28.80 34.97 24.02
C GLY A 161 -27.68 35.34 24.99
N TYR A 162 -26.54 34.64 24.95
CA TYR A 162 -25.39 34.85 25.83
C TYR A 162 -24.09 35.11 25.06
N GLN A 163 -24.17 35.82 23.93
CA GLN A 163 -23.04 36.15 23.06
C GLN A 163 -21.91 36.87 23.81
N GLU A 164 -22.24 37.83 24.67
CA GLU A 164 -21.24 38.59 25.43
C GLU A 164 -20.47 37.73 26.45
N ALA A 165 -21.15 36.75 27.05
CA ALA A 165 -20.50 35.79 27.94
C ALA A 165 -19.52 34.91 27.17
N PHE A 166 -19.92 34.41 26.00
CA PHE A 166 -19.04 33.66 25.10
C PHE A 166 -17.80 34.48 24.70
N ASP A 167 -17.99 35.73 24.25
CA ASP A 167 -16.88 36.58 23.83
C ASP A 167 -15.94 36.93 25.00
N THR A 168 -16.47 37.05 26.21
CA THR A 168 -15.69 37.26 27.43
C THR A 168 -14.84 36.05 27.78
N VAL A 169 -15.42 34.84 27.75
CA VAL A 169 -14.69 33.59 27.98
C VAL A 169 -13.60 33.39 26.94
N HIS A 170 -13.92 33.63 25.65
CA HIS A 170 -12.92 33.56 24.58
C HIS A 170 -11.75 34.53 24.83
N ARG A 171 -12.02 35.80 25.18
CA ARG A 171 -10.97 36.78 25.50
C ARG A 171 -10.09 36.34 26.68
N LEU A 172 -10.68 35.74 27.72
CA LEU A 172 -9.93 35.21 28.86
C LEU A 172 -9.02 34.05 28.44
N CYS A 173 -9.51 33.12 27.63
CA CYS A 173 -8.68 32.02 27.13
C CYS A 173 -7.50 32.54 26.30
N VAL A 174 -7.71 33.52 25.42
CA VAL A 174 -6.64 34.14 24.63
C VAL A 174 -5.66 34.90 25.53
N ALA A 175 -6.16 35.64 26.53
CA ALA A 175 -5.32 36.36 27.49
C ALA A 175 -4.49 35.40 28.38
N TYR A 176 -5.02 34.21 28.67
CA TYR A 176 -4.30 33.15 29.36
C TYR A 176 -3.19 32.53 28.49
N GLY A 177 -3.23 32.74 27.17
CA GLY A 177 -2.20 32.29 26.22
C GLY A 177 -2.64 31.14 25.31
N LEU A 178 -3.92 30.78 25.31
CA LEU A 178 -4.43 29.77 24.38
C LEU A 178 -4.53 30.34 22.97
N THR A 179 -4.23 29.49 21.99
CA THR A 179 -4.31 29.83 20.57
C THR A 179 -5.44 29.08 19.88
N PRO A 180 -6.06 29.64 18.82
CA PRO A 180 -7.01 28.90 18.00
C PRO A 180 -6.44 27.57 17.53
N LEU A 181 -7.23 26.52 17.65
CA LEU A 181 -6.87 25.21 17.14
C LEU A 181 -7.09 25.17 15.63
N ASP A 182 -6.08 24.75 14.88
CA ASP A 182 -6.22 24.49 13.44
C ASP A 182 -7.12 23.27 13.22
N SER A 183 -8.39 23.51 12.92
CA SER A 183 -9.41 22.48 12.77
C SER A 183 -9.10 21.51 11.64
N ASP A 184 -8.45 21.98 10.58
CA ASP A 184 -8.33 21.23 9.32
C ASP A 184 -7.37 20.03 9.45
N SER A 185 -6.48 20.06 10.44
CA SER A 185 -5.48 19.01 10.64
C SER A 185 -5.36 18.53 12.08
N TRP A 186 -5.99 19.20 13.05
CA TRP A 186 -5.89 18.84 14.46
C TRP A 186 -6.27 17.38 14.73
N LEU A 187 -7.39 16.88 14.18
CA LEU A 187 -7.82 15.52 14.52
C LEU A 187 -6.82 14.49 13.99
N ALA A 188 -6.19 14.74 12.85
CA ALA A 188 -5.11 13.89 12.32
C ALA A 188 -3.83 13.99 13.16
N GLN A 189 -3.45 15.20 13.57
CA GLN A 189 -2.31 15.41 14.48
C GLN A 189 -2.54 14.69 15.82
N ARG A 190 -3.74 14.84 16.39
CA ARG A 190 -4.20 14.14 17.60
C ARG A 190 -4.18 12.64 17.42
N ALA A 191 -4.75 12.12 16.33
CA ALA A 191 -4.90 10.69 16.08
C ALA A 191 -3.56 9.96 16.02
N PHE A 192 -2.51 10.56 15.46
CA PHE A 192 -1.26 9.86 15.16
C PHE A 192 -0.04 10.40 15.93
N SER A 193 -0.22 11.30 16.89
CA SER A 193 0.86 11.86 17.72
C SER A 193 1.59 10.82 18.57
N GLY A 194 0.91 9.75 18.99
CA GLY A 194 1.51 8.60 19.70
C GLY A 194 1.66 7.34 18.85
N SER A 195 1.48 7.45 17.53
CA SER A 195 1.64 6.30 16.64
C SER A 195 3.13 5.91 16.55
N PRO A 196 3.49 4.61 16.65
CA PRO A 196 4.86 4.16 16.39
C PRO A 196 5.27 4.30 14.92
N ARG A 197 4.31 4.64 14.05
CA ARG A 197 4.50 4.89 12.63
C ARG A 197 4.15 6.32 12.27
N THR A 198 4.90 6.89 11.34
CA THR A 198 4.57 8.20 10.77
C THR A 198 3.55 8.04 9.65
N PRO A 199 2.46 8.84 9.61
CA PRO A 199 1.56 8.84 8.48
C PRO A 199 2.30 8.97 7.14
N LEU A 200 1.86 8.19 6.15
CA LEU A 200 2.46 8.12 4.81
C LEU A 200 3.91 7.58 4.76
N ASP A 201 4.41 6.92 5.82
CA ASP A 201 5.71 6.21 5.79
C ASP A 201 5.76 5.01 4.83
N TYR A 202 4.60 4.61 4.28
CA TYR A 202 4.44 3.49 3.35
C TYR A 202 3.31 3.73 2.35
N GLY A 203 3.32 2.96 1.25
CA GLY A 203 2.26 2.96 0.24
C GLY A 203 2.50 3.91 -0.94
N ASP A 204 3.60 4.68 -0.91
CA ASP A 204 4.00 5.48 -2.06
C ASP A 204 4.54 4.59 -3.18
N LYS A 205 4.34 5.05 -4.43
CA LYS A 205 4.93 4.39 -5.58
C LYS A 205 6.45 4.38 -5.40
N PHE A 206 7.08 3.24 -5.66
CA PHE A 206 8.53 3.11 -5.67
C PHE A 206 9.18 4.29 -6.41
N ARG A 207 9.96 5.07 -5.66
CA ARG A 207 10.66 6.26 -6.13
C ARG A 207 11.97 6.37 -5.36
N VAL A 208 13.06 6.45 -6.10
CA VAL A 208 14.40 6.65 -5.56
C VAL A 208 15.02 7.82 -6.32
N GLU A 209 15.36 8.87 -5.58
CA GLU A 209 16.01 10.05 -6.13
C GLU A 209 17.51 9.77 -6.25
N LEU A 210 17.99 9.69 -7.49
CA LEU A 210 19.39 9.46 -7.84
C LEU A 210 19.97 10.79 -8.31
N ALA A 211 21.20 11.13 -7.89
CA ALA A 211 21.89 12.27 -8.44
C ALA A 211 22.25 12.00 -9.92
N ARG A 212 22.25 13.05 -10.76
CA ARG A 212 22.46 12.91 -12.21
C ARG A 212 23.83 12.33 -12.57
N ASP A 213 24.81 12.58 -11.72
CA ASP A 213 26.20 12.14 -11.80
C ASP A 213 26.49 10.92 -10.91
N SER A 214 25.48 10.32 -10.27
CA SER A 214 25.67 9.12 -9.46
C SER A 214 26.38 8.01 -10.24
N ASP A 215 27.33 7.37 -9.58
CA ASP A 215 27.88 6.12 -10.05
C ASP A 215 26.90 4.96 -9.84
N ILE A 216 27.11 3.86 -10.56
CA ILE A 216 26.20 2.72 -10.48
C ILE A 216 26.23 2.04 -9.11
N GLY A 217 27.35 2.04 -8.39
CA GLY A 217 27.47 1.50 -7.03
C GLY A 217 26.52 2.22 -6.06
N THR A 218 26.61 3.54 -6.02
CA THR A 218 25.73 4.39 -5.20
C THR A 218 24.26 4.18 -5.54
N ALA A 219 23.90 4.15 -6.83
CA ALA A 219 22.52 3.92 -7.25
C ALA A 219 22.00 2.54 -6.82
N ILE A 220 22.85 1.50 -6.88
CA ILE A 220 22.51 0.15 -6.40
C ILE A 220 22.19 0.19 -4.91
N VAL A 221 23.03 0.82 -4.09
CA VAL A 221 22.83 0.90 -2.64
C VAL A 221 21.50 1.57 -2.33
N GLN A 222 21.18 2.70 -2.98
CA GLN A 222 19.93 3.42 -2.77
C GLN A 222 18.70 2.60 -3.19
N ILE A 223 18.72 2.00 -4.40
CA ILE A 223 17.59 1.21 -4.91
C ILE A 223 17.40 -0.07 -4.08
N CYS A 224 18.46 -0.85 -3.88
CA CYS A 224 18.40 -2.10 -3.13
C CYS A 224 18.11 -1.85 -1.65
N GLY A 225 18.59 -0.74 -1.08
CA GLY A 225 18.29 -0.32 0.28
C GLY A 225 16.80 -0.01 0.45
N TYR A 226 16.19 0.70 -0.50
CA TYR A 226 14.73 0.89 -0.51
C TYR A 226 14.00 -0.46 -0.58
N LEU A 227 14.37 -1.33 -1.52
CA LEU A 227 13.71 -2.63 -1.68
C LEU A 227 13.93 -3.56 -0.47
N LEU A 228 15.04 -3.45 0.23
CA LEU A 228 15.29 -4.16 1.48
C LEU A 228 14.33 -3.66 2.57
N ARG A 229 14.16 -2.34 2.73
CA ARG A 229 13.16 -1.78 3.66
C ARG A 229 11.75 -2.29 3.38
N GLU A 230 11.35 -2.34 2.11
CA GLU A 230 10.04 -2.90 1.70
C GLU A 230 9.87 -4.37 2.11
N ILE A 231 10.92 -5.19 1.95
CA ILE A 231 10.92 -6.58 2.40
C ILE A 231 10.77 -6.64 3.92
N GLU A 232 11.45 -5.77 4.66
CA GLU A 232 11.46 -5.78 6.12
C GLU A 232 10.14 -5.28 6.71
N PHE A 233 9.57 -4.19 6.18
CA PHE A 233 8.26 -3.66 6.55
C PHE A 233 7.15 -4.69 6.35
N ASN A 234 7.16 -5.40 5.23
CA ASN A 234 6.10 -6.36 4.95
C ASN A 234 6.28 -7.71 5.64
N ARG A 235 7.49 -8.04 6.11
CA ARG A 235 7.82 -9.37 6.66
C ARG A 235 6.85 -9.79 7.76
N GLN A 236 6.61 -8.90 8.73
CA GLN A 236 5.78 -9.23 9.89
C GLN A 236 4.31 -9.42 9.49
N GLY A 237 3.77 -8.55 8.62
CA GLY A 237 2.41 -8.72 8.11
C GLY A 237 2.23 -10.01 7.28
N VAL A 238 3.25 -10.44 6.53
CA VAL A 238 3.26 -11.76 5.88
C VAL A 238 3.27 -12.89 6.90
N TYR A 239 4.09 -12.76 7.95
CA TYR A 239 4.20 -13.78 8.98
C TYR A 239 2.90 -13.92 9.77
N ASP A 240 2.27 -12.80 10.15
CA ASP A 240 1.04 -12.77 10.92
C ASP A 240 -0.21 -13.03 10.08
N ASP A 241 -0.06 -13.10 8.75
CA ASP A 241 -1.15 -13.28 7.79
C ASP A 241 -2.22 -12.18 7.92
N VAL A 242 -1.75 -10.94 8.01
CA VAL A 242 -2.61 -9.76 8.28
C VAL A 242 -3.59 -9.52 7.14
N ASP A 243 -3.08 -9.42 5.92
CA ASP A 243 -3.84 -9.37 4.68
C ASP A 243 -2.96 -9.84 3.49
N THR A 244 -3.59 -10.06 2.34
CA THR A 244 -2.89 -10.62 1.16
C THR A 244 -1.92 -9.63 0.50
N GLU A 245 -2.05 -8.33 0.75
CA GLU A 245 -1.25 -7.30 0.11
C GLU A 245 0.14 -7.20 0.76
N PHE A 246 0.30 -7.57 2.04
CA PHE A 246 1.64 -7.75 2.63
C PHE A 246 2.48 -8.74 1.83
N LEU A 247 1.92 -9.91 1.47
CA LEU A 247 2.63 -10.89 0.65
C LEU A 247 2.83 -10.40 -0.79
N HIS A 248 1.88 -9.63 -1.32
CA HIS A 248 2.01 -9.00 -2.62
C HIS A 248 3.24 -8.08 -2.68
N ASP A 249 3.32 -7.12 -1.77
CA ASP A 249 4.36 -6.11 -1.74
C ASP A 249 5.73 -6.70 -1.42
N PHE A 250 5.78 -7.61 -0.44
CA PHE A 250 6.99 -8.39 -0.13
C PHE A 250 7.55 -9.08 -1.39
N ARG A 251 6.67 -9.68 -2.21
CA ARG A 251 7.06 -10.32 -3.47
C ARG A 251 7.42 -9.33 -4.56
N ILE A 252 6.77 -8.18 -4.64
CA ILE A 252 7.16 -7.10 -5.56
C ILE A 252 8.62 -6.72 -5.29
N ALA A 253 8.97 -6.45 -4.03
CA ALA A 253 10.30 -6.04 -3.64
C ALA A 253 11.35 -7.11 -4.01
N ILE A 254 11.11 -8.39 -3.68
CA ILE A 254 11.98 -9.51 -4.07
C ILE A 254 12.15 -9.60 -5.59
N ARG A 255 11.06 -9.49 -6.35
CA ARG A 255 11.09 -9.59 -7.81
C ARG A 255 11.86 -8.42 -8.45
N ARG A 256 11.73 -7.22 -7.89
CA ARG A 256 12.51 -6.04 -8.28
C ARG A 256 14.00 -6.25 -7.97
N THR A 257 14.34 -6.71 -6.76
CA THR A 257 15.74 -7.05 -6.40
C THR A 257 16.34 -8.07 -7.36
N ARG A 258 15.61 -9.15 -7.67
CA ARG A 258 16.07 -10.17 -8.66
C ARG A 258 16.27 -9.58 -10.05
N SER A 259 15.39 -8.67 -10.47
CA SER A 259 15.48 -8.03 -11.79
C SER A 259 16.70 -7.13 -11.88
N LEU A 260 16.98 -6.38 -10.80
CA LEU A 260 18.17 -5.53 -10.67
C LEU A 260 19.45 -6.36 -10.62
N LEU A 261 19.49 -7.44 -9.83
CA LEU A 261 20.63 -8.38 -9.82
C LEU A 261 20.90 -9.01 -11.19
N SER A 262 19.84 -9.27 -11.98
CA SER A 262 19.98 -9.76 -13.35
C SER A 262 20.49 -8.68 -14.31
N LEU A 263 20.16 -7.41 -14.06
CA LEU A 263 20.61 -6.27 -14.85
C LEU A 263 22.11 -6.05 -14.68
N LEU A 264 22.57 -6.15 -13.44
CA LEU A 264 23.92 -5.76 -13.01
C LEU A 264 24.90 -6.92 -12.99
N LYS A 265 24.60 -8.01 -13.70
CA LYS A 265 25.41 -9.23 -13.70
C LYS A 265 26.90 -8.97 -14.04
N LYS A 266 27.18 -7.93 -14.84
CA LYS A 266 28.55 -7.56 -15.25
C LYS A 266 29.22 -6.53 -14.33
N GLN A 267 28.45 -5.90 -13.43
CA GLN A 267 28.89 -4.86 -12.50
C GLN A 267 29.07 -5.43 -11.09
N LEU A 268 28.38 -6.52 -10.77
CA LEU A 268 28.54 -7.23 -9.51
C LEU A 268 29.71 -8.21 -9.60
N PRO A 269 30.47 -8.39 -8.50
CA PRO A 269 31.42 -9.49 -8.40
C PRO A 269 30.75 -10.84 -8.64
N ILE A 270 31.51 -11.76 -9.22
CA ILE A 270 30.97 -13.05 -9.67
C ILE A 270 30.43 -13.89 -8.50
N ARG A 271 31.15 -13.92 -7.37
CA ARG A 271 30.80 -14.77 -6.21
C ARG A 271 29.55 -14.26 -5.52
N GLU A 272 29.55 -13.01 -5.08
CA GLU A 272 28.49 -12.30 -4.38
C GLU A 272 27.25 -12.19 -5.27
N GLY A 273 27.42 -11.77 -6.52
CA GLY A 273 26.33 -11.66 -7.48
C GLY A 273 25.70 -13.01 -7.82
N SER A 274 26.44 -14.12 -7.76
CA SER A 274 25.88 -15.48 -7.91
C SER A 274 25.13 -15.93 -6.65
N TYR A 275 25.71 -15.68 -5.47
CA TYR A 275 25.11 -15.96 -4.17
C TYR A 275 23.73 -15.30 -4.04
N PHE A 276 23.64 -13.97 -4.16
CA PHE A 276 22.39 -13.25 -3.98
C PHE A 276 21.34 -13.61 -5.04
N ARG A 277 21.73 -13.84 -6.30
CA ARG A 277 20.78 -14.32 -7.32
C ARG A 277 20.15 -15.65 -6.97
N ARG A 278 20.93 -16.59 -6.42
CA ARG A 278 20.43 -17.89 -5.97
C ARG A 278 19.52 -17.75 -4.76
N GLU A 279 19.93 -16.99 -3.75
CA GLU A 279 19.15 -16.84 -2.52
C GLU A 279 17.84 -16.06 -2.73
N PHE A 280 17.84 -14.96 -3.50
CA PHE A 280 16.60 -14.29 -3.85
C PHE A 280 15.72 -15.11 -4.81
N LYS A 281 16.30 -15.97 -5.66
CA LYS A 281 15.51 -16.95 -6.43
C LYS A 281 14.80 -17.93 -5.51
N TRP A 282 15.48 -18.44 -4.48
CA TRP A 282 14.88 -19.29 -3.46
C TRP A 282 13.75 -18.56 -2.72
N LEU A 283 14.00 -17.35 -2.22
CA LEU A 283 13.00 -16.57 -1.48
C LEU A 283 11.75 -16.23 -2.33
N GLY A 284 11.96 -15.89 -3.60
CA GLY A 284 10.86 -15.69 -4.55
C GLY A 284 10.07 -16.98 -4.86
N GLY A 285 10.71 -18.14 -4.79
CA GLY A 285 10.09 -19.44 -4.98
C GLY A 285 9.22 -19.86 -3.80
N VAL A 286 9.72 -19.74 -2.57
CA VAL A 286 8.96 -20.14 -1.36
C VAL A 286 7.74 -19.26 -1.09
N THR A 287 7.73 -18.04 -1.60
CA THR A 287 6.56 -17.12 -1.53
C THR A 287 5.57 -17.31 -2.68
N GLY A 288 5.93 -18.10 -3.72
CA GLY A 288 5.14 -18.25 -4.95
C GLY A 288 3.79 -18.90 -4.71
N LYS A 289 3.83 -20.14 -4.20
CA LYS A 289 2.65 -20.99 -4.05
C LYS A 289 1.54 -20.35 -3.24
N LEU A 290 1.87 -19.76 -2.09
CA LEU A 290 0.88 -19.09 -1.25
C LEU A 290 0.22 -17.93 -1.99
N ARG A 291 1.00 -17.09 -2.68
CA ARG A 291 0.43 -15.95 -3.42
C ARG A 291 -0.46 -16.40 -4.58
N ASP A 292 -0.08 -17.47 -5.27
CA ASP A 292 -0.91 -18.00 -6.36
C ASP A 292 -2.28 -18.43 -5.80
N ILE A 293 -2.30 -19.10 -4.65
CA ILE A 293 -3.55 -19.46 -3.95
C ILE A 293 -4.34 -18.23 -3.49
N ASP A 294 -3.70 -17.23 -2.89
CA ASP A 294 -4.35 -15.98 -2.47
C ASP A 294 -5.06 -15.30 -3.65
N VAL A 295 -4.40 -15.23 -4.82
CA VAL A 295 -4.99 -14.62 -6.02
C VAL A 295 -6.24 -15.36 -6.50
N TYR A 296 -6.30 -16.68 -6.34
CA TYR A 296 -7.50 -17.46 -6.68
C TYR A 296 -8.62 -17.25 -5.67
N LEU A 297 -8.31 -17.21 -4.38
CA LEU A 297 -9.31 -17.01 -3.33
C LEU A 297 -9.93 -15.61 -3.41
N LEU A 298 -9.13 -14.59 -3.72
CA LEU A 298 -9.62 -13.22 -3.95
C LEU A 298 -10.54 -13.10 -5.17
N GLN A 299 -10.49 -14.05 -6.11
CA GLN A 299 -11.34 -14.07 -7.31
C GLN A 299 -12.56 -14.99 -7.17
N LYS A 300 -12.84 -15.50 -5.96
CA LYS A 300 -13.93 -16.47 -5.72
C LYS A 300 -15.27 -15.96 -6.23
N GLU A 301 -15.66 -14.75 -5.86
CA GLU A 301 -16.92 -14.12 -6.24
C GLU A 301 -16.98 -13.89 -7.76
N ALA A 302 -15.86 -13.51 -8.37
CA ALA A 302 -15.76 -13.33 -9.82
C ALA A 302 -15.97 -14.66 -10.57
N TYR A 303 -15.38 -15.77 -10.08
CA TYR A 303 -15.61 -17.10 -10.67
C TYR A 303 -17.05 -17.56 -10.49
N LEU A 304 -17.66 -17.36 -9.31
CA LEU A 304 -19.06 -17.69 -9.10
C LEU A 304 -20.01 -16.89 -10.00
N ALA A 305 -19.69 -15.62 -10.26
CA ALA A 305 -20.45 -14.75 -11.16
C ALA A 305 -20.37 -15.17 -12.63
N MET A 306 -19.28 -15.82 -13.06
CA MET A 306 -19.14 -16.38 -14.41
C MET A 306 -20.01 -17.63 -14.65
N LEU A 307 -20.58 -18.22 -13.61
CA LEU A 307 -21.35 -19.45 -13.69
C LEU A 307 -22.86 -19.23 -13.46
N PRO A 308 -23.72 -19.99 -14.17
CA PRO A 308 -25.14 -20.10 -13.85
C PRO A 308 -25.34 -20.57 -12.40
N SER A 309 -26.37 -20.07 -11.73
CA SER A 309 -26.64 -20.36 -10.31
C SER A 309 -26.65 -21.85 -9.96
N ARG A 310 -27.13 -22.70 -10.88
CA ARG A 310 -27.17 -24.16 -10.72
C ARG A 310 -25.79 -24.83 -10.63
N LEU A 311 -24.73 -24.21 -11.19
CA LEU A 311 -23.37 -24.77 -11.22
C LEU A 311 -22.49 -24.24 -10.08
N ARG A 312 -22.87 -23.13 -9.44
CA ARG A 312 -22.09 -22.50 -8.37
C ARG A 312 -21.73 -23.45 -7.21
N PRO A 313 -22.63 -24.31 -6.70
CA PRO A 313 -22.27 -25.27 -5.64
C PRO A 313 -21.20 -26.29 -6.05
N GLY A 314 -20.95 -26.46 -7.35
CA GLY A 314 -19.86 -27.29 -7.85
C GLY A 314 -18.47 -26.78 -7.47
N LEU A 315 -18.32 -25.50 -7.14
CA LEU A 315 -17.03 -24.91 -6.75
C LEU A 315 -16.77 -24.94 -5.24
N ASP A 316 -17.75 -25.27 -4.40
CA ASP A 316 -17.59 -25.21 -2.94
C ASP A 316 -16.43 -26.09 -2.46
N GLY A 317 -16.33 -27.32 -2.98
CA GLY A 317 -15.22 -28.23 -2.67
C GLY A 317 -13.88 -27.74 -3.22
N PHE A 318 -13.88 -27.07 -4.37
CA PHE A 318 -12.65 -26.52 -4.94
C PHE A 318 -12.07 -25.40 -4.07
N PHE A 319 -12.90 -24.45 -3.64
CA PHE A 319 -12.44 -23.37 -2.77
C PHE A 319 -12.09 -23.85 -1.36
N ALA A 320 -12.83 -24.82 -0.80
CA ALA A 320 -12.49 -25.44 0.47
C ALA A 320 -11.09 -26.10 0.44
N ASP A 321 -10.77 -26.80 -0.66
CA ASP A 321 -9.45 -27.40 -0.86
C ASP A 321 -8.36 -26.33 -1.01
N LEU A 322 -8.62 -25.25 -1.75
CA LEU A 322 -7.70 -24.11 -1.86
C LEU A 322 -7.43 -23.46 -0.50
N GLU A 323 -8.45 -23.25 0.33
CA GLU A 323 -8.29 -22.71 1.69
C GLU A 323 -7.45 -23.65 2.57
N GLN A 324 -7.62 -24.97 2.44
CA GLN A 324 -6.79 -25.95 3.14
C GLN A 324 -5.33 -25.90 2.66
N HIS A 325 -5.11 -25.84 1.35
CA HIS A 325 -3.78 -25.71 0.77
C HIS A 325 -3.12 -24.40 1.18
N ARG A 326 -3.86 -23.29 1.21
CA ARG A 326 -3.37 -21.99 1.70
C ARG A 326 -2.84 -22.09 3.13
N ARG A 327 -3.58 -22.72 4.04
CA ARG A 327 -3.15 -22.93 5.43
C ARG A 327 -1.85 -23.74 5.51
N HIS A 328 -1.70 -24.74 4.66
CA HIS A 328 -0.47 -25.54 4.58
C HIS A 328 0.72 -24.71 4.08
N GLU A 329 0.56 -24.01 2.96
CA GLU A 329 1.62 -23.19 2.36
C GLU A 329 2.02 -22.01 3.26
N LEU A 330 1.07 -21.40 3.98
CA LEU A 330 1.37 -20.39 5.01
C LEU A 330 2.24 -20.95 6.13
N LYS A 331 1.96 -22.16 6.62
CA LYS A 331 2.80 -22.83 7.64
C LYS A 331 4.22 -23.09 7.12
N LEU A 332 4.37 -23.50 5.85
CA LEU A 332 5.67 -23.68 5.22
C LEU A 332 6.41 -22.34 5.06
N LEU A 333 5.72 -21.30 4.60
CA LEU A 333 6.31 -19.97 4.45
C LEU A 333 6.81 -19.42 5.79
N ARG A 334 6.02 -19.54 6.86
CA ARG A 334 6.44 -19.15 8.23
C ARG A 334 7.73 -19.85 8.65
N ARG A 335 7.86 -21.16 8.38
CA ARG A 335 9.10 -21.91 8.65
C ARG A 335 10.30 -21.37 7.86
N HIS A 336 10.09 -21.01 6.58
CA HIS A 336 11.15 -20.41 5.77
C HIS A 336 11.56 -19.02 6.29
N LEU A 337 10.60 -18.16 6.65
CA LEU A 337 10.87 -16.82 7.20
C LEU A 337 11.51 -16.84 8.60
N SER A 338 11.35 -17.94 9.34
CA SER A 338 11.99 -18.19 10.63
C SER A 338 13.30 -19.00 10.53
N SER A 339 13.73 -19.35 9.32
CA SER A 339 14.93 -20.17 9.12
C SER A 339 16.24 -19.36 9.27
N LYS A 340 17.33 -20.05 9.62
CA LYS A 340 18.68 -19.47 9.59
C LYS A 340 19.02 -18.94 8.19
N ARG A 341 18.61 -19.66 7.13
CA ARG A 341 18.85 -19.27 5.74
C ARG A 341 18.26 -17.89 5.41
N TYR A 342 17.03 -17.61 5.82
CA TYR A 342 16.42 -16.29 5.63
C TYR A 342 17.18 -15.19 6.37
N ARG A 343 17.50 -15.43 7.66
CA ARG A 343 18.26 -14.48 8.48
C ARG A 343 19.64 -14.19 7.88
N SER A 344 20.37 -15.21 7.45
CA SER A 344 21.66 -15.06 6.77
C SER A 344 21.53 -14.27 5.48
N LEU A 345 20.56 -14.59 4.61
CA LEU A 345 20.32 -13.84 3.37
C LEU A 345 20.15 -12.34 3.65
N LEU A 346 19.26 -11.95 4.57
CA LEU A 346 19.04 -10.53 4.83
C LEU A 346 20.21 -9.86 5.54
N SER A 347 20.87 -10.56 6.47
CA SER A 347 22.08 -10.05 7.13
C SER A 347 23.19 -9.80 6.12
N ASP A 348 23.53 -10.80 5.30
CA ASP A 348 24.58 -10.71 4.29
C ASP A 348 24.23 -9.63 3.24
N TRP A 349 22.95 -9.52 2.87
CA TRP A 349 22.50 -8.50 1.93
C TRP A 349 22.61 -7.09 2.51
N ARG A 350 22.23 -6.89 3.78
CA ARG A 350 22.42 -5.60 4.47
C ARG A 350 23.89 -5.23 4.53
N THR A 351 24.75 -6.16 4.96
CA THR A 351 26.21 -5.93 5.01
C THR A 351 26.76 -5.57 3.64
N PHE A 352 26.37 -6.31 2.59
CA PHE A 352 26.81 -6.06 1.23
C PHE A 352 26.44 -4.67 0.70
N LEU A 353 25.31 -4.11 1.14
CA LEU A 353 24.84 -2.78 0.72
C LEU A 353 25.45 -1.62 1.51
N VAL A 354 25.92 -1.84 2.75
CA VAL A 354 26.32 -0.75 3.67
C VAL A 354 27.82 -0.73 3.93
N ALA A 355 28.53 -1.85 3.80
CA ALA A 355 29.95 -1.92 4.13
C ALA A 355 30.79 -1.04 3.18
N ASP A 356 31.67 -0.20 3.73
CA ASP A 356 32.53 0.71 2.96
C ASP A 356 33.50 -0.03 2.05
N ASP A 357 33.93 -1.23 2.45
CA ASP A 357 34.78 -2.13 1.66
C ASP A 357 33.96 -3.01 0.70
N SER A 358 32.66 -2.74 0.55
CA SER A 358 31.80 -3.49 -0.36
C SER A 358 32.37 -3.43 -1.79
N PRO A 359 32.41 -4.56 -2.50
CA PRO A 359 32.78 -4.58 -3.90
C PRO A 359 31.91 -3.70 -4.80
N LEU A 360 30.73 -3.25 -4.32
CA LEU A 360 29.90 -2.27 -4.99
C LEU A 360 30.60 -0.92 -5.22
N PHE A 361 31.66 -0.61 -4.47
CA PHE A 361 32.44 0.63 -4.62
C PHE A 361 33.76 0.43 -5.38
N GLY A 362 33.99 -0.77 -5.92
CA GLY A 362 35.14 -1.06 -6.77
C GLY A 362 35.12 -0.31 -8.11
N GLU A 363 36.25 -0.26 -8.80
CA GLU A 363 36.43 0.55 -10.04
C GLU A 363 35.36 0.30 -11.12
N SER A 364 34.90 -0.94 -11.28
CA SER A 364 33.89 -1.29 -12.28
C SER A 364 32.52 -0.66 -12.03
N SER A 365 32.26 -0.24 -10.79
CA SER A 365 31.02 0.36 -10.29
C SER A 365 31.09 1.88 -10.20
N ARG A 366 32.27 2.49 -10.42
CA ARG A 366 32.44 3.96 -10.52
C ARG A 366 31.99 4.53 -11.88
N LYS A 367 31.43 3.69 -12.75
CA LYS A 367 30.91 4.10 -14.05
C LYS A 367 29.62 4.91 -13.88
N SER A 368 29.40 5.86 -14.78
CA SER A 368 28.17 6.63 -14.84
C SER A 368 26.94 5.71 -14.83
N CYS A 369 26.06 5.92 -13.85
CA CYS A 369 24.79 5.20 -13.74
C CYS A 369 23.92 5.43 -14.97
N ARG A 370 23.83 6.70 -15.42
CA ARG A 370 23.04 7.11 -16.58
C ARG A 370 23.46 6.41 -17.87
N GLU A 371 24.75 6.40 -18.19
CA GLU A 371 25.23 5.75 -19.41
C GLU A 371 24.93 4.24 -19.45
N LEU A 372 25.01 3.57 -18.30
CA LEU A 372 24.68 2.15 -18.18
C LEU A 372 23.17 1.92 -18.33
N ALA A 373 22.36 2.78 -17.70
CA ALA A 373 20.90 2.74 -17.81
C ALA A 373 20.47 2.93 -19.26
N ASP A 374 20.93 3.98 -19.94
CA ASP A 374 20.62 4.30 -21.34
C ASP A 374 20.93 3.13 -22.27
N ARG A 375 22.17 2.60 -22.19
CA ARG A 375 22.61 1.46 -22.99
C ARG A 375 21.73 0.23 -22.76
N THR A 376 21.32 0.00 -21.52
CA THR A 376 20.55 -1.19 -21.18
C THR A 376 19.08 -1.06 -21.56
N ILE A 377 18.48 0.14 -21.38
CA ILE A 377 17.13 0.48 -21.82
C ILE A 377 17.05 0.29 -23.33
N ARG A 378 17.98 0.88 -24.09
CA ARG A 378 18.06 0.75 -25.55
C ARG A 378 18.11 -0.70 -26.00
N LYS A 379 19.02 -1.49 -25.42
CA LYS A 379 19.18 -2.90 -25.75
C LYS A 379 17.91 -3.71 -25.47
N ARG A 380 17.27 -3.50 -24.31
CA ARG A 380 16.06 -4.22 -23.92
C ARG A 380 14.85 -3.81 -24.74
N PHE A 381 14.72 -2.53 -25.07
CA PHE A 381 13.66 -2.06 -25.93
C PHE A 381 13.77 -2.62 -27.35
N ARG A 382 14.96 -2.58 -27.97
CA ARG A 382 15.18 -3.19 -29.30
C ARG A 382 14.86 -4.70 -29.29
N ALA A 383 15.24 -5.41 -28.22
CA ALA A 383 14.89 -6.82 -28.07
C ALA A 383 13.38 -7.04 -27.88
N PHE A 384 12.70 -6.18 -27.11
CA PHE A 384 11.26 -6.24 -26.91
C PHE A 384 10.50 -6.04 -28.21
N LEU A 385 10.86 -5.04 -29.02
CA LEU A 385 10.27 -4.82 -30.34
C LEU A 385 10.49 -6.04 -31.25
N ARG A 386 11.74 -6.46 -31.42
CA ARG A 386 12.05 -7.62 -32.29
C ARG A 386 11.27 -8.88 -31.92
N ASN A 387 11.15 -9.16 -30.63
CA ASN A 387 10.44 -10.36 -30.18
C ASN A 387 8.92 -10.20 -30.25
N GLY A 388 8.38 -8.98 -30.12
CA GLY A 388 6.96 -8.72 -30.34
C GLY A 388 6.56 -8.83 -31.81
N GLU A 389 7.43 -8.39 -32.73
CA GLU A 389 7.25 -8.53 -34.17
C GLU A 389 7.18 -10.00 -34.63
N ALA A 390 7.87 -10.87 -33.90
CA ALA A 390 7.93 -12.29 -34.21
C ALA A 390 6.70 -13.08 -33.74
N ILE A 391 5.79 -12.47 -32.97
CA ILE A 391 4.58 -13.13 -32.48
C ILE A 391 3.51 -13.08 -33.58
N THR A 392 3.02 -14.26 -33.94
CA THR A 392 1.94 -14.46 -34.91
C THR A 392 0.68 -14.99 -34.22
N ASP A 393 -0.48 -14.87 -34.88
CA ASP A 393 -1.75 -15.32 -34.32
C ASP A 393 -1.75 -16.83 -33.98
N ASP A 394 -1.07 -17.66 -34.80
CA ASP A 394 -0.92 -19.10 -34.57
C ASP A 394 0.31 -19.51 -33.75
N GLY A 395 1.10 -18.53 -33.28
CA GLY A 395 2.33 -18.79 -32.50
C GLY A 395 2.05 -19.37 -31.09
N PRO A 396 3.04 -19.95 -30.42
CA PRO A 396 2.84 -20.50 -29.08
C PRO A 396 2.60 -19.41 -28.03
N ASP A 397 1.73 -19.69 -27.04
CA ASP A 397 1.47 -18.80 -25.89
C ASP A 397 2.74 -18.44 -25.10
N SER A 398 3.76 -19.30 -25.16
CA SER A 398 5.07 -19.08 -24.54
C SER A 398 5.80 -17.84 -25.07
N ASP A 399 5.54 -17.42 -26.31
CA ASP A 399 6.16 -16.21 -26.87
C ASP A 399 5.58 -14.94 -26.23
N MET A 400 4.26 -14.87 -26.06
CA MET A 400 3.60 -13.79 -25.31
C MET A 400 4.04 -13.78 -23.84
N HIS A 401 4.17 -14.95 -23.20
CA HIS A 401 4.73 -15.06 -21.86
C HIS A 401 6.16 -14.51 -21.76
N ASN A 402 7.02 -14.88 -22.71
CA ASN A 402 8.39 -14.39 -22.79
C ASN A 402 8.45 -12.87 -23.00
N LEU A 403 7.58 -12.34 -23.88
CA LEU A 403 7.47 -10.91 -24.12
C LEU A 403 6.99 -10.17 -22.86
N ARG A 404 6.01 -10.72 -22.12
CA ARG A 404 5.57 -10.19 -20.82
C ARG A 404 6.73 -10.04 -19.84
N ILE A 405 7.58 -11.06 -19.73
CA ILE A 405 8.77 -11.02 -18.85
C ILE A 405 9.72 -9.90 -19.30
N GLN A 406 9.95 -9.75 -20.60
CA GLN A 406 10.82 -8.70 -21.14
C GLN A 406 10.26 -7.30 -20.88
N GLY A 407 8.95 -7.12 -21.10
CA GLY A 407 8.24 -5.90 -20.78
C GLY A 407 8.37 -5.54 -19.31
N LYS A 408 8.13 -6.49 -18.40
CA LYS A 408 8.29 -6.25 -16.94
C LYS A 408 9.72 -5.82 -16.59
N LYS A 409 10.73 -6.45 -17.17
CA LYS A 409 12.14 -6.07 -16.97
C LYS A 409 12.45 -4.67 -17.51
N LEU A 410 11.88 -4.29 -18.66
CA LEU A 410 12.03 -2.95 -19.22
C LEU A 410 11.38 -1.89 -18.32
N ARG A 411 10.15 -2.16 -17.83
CA ARG A 411 9.46 -1.26 -16.90
C ARG A 411 10.22 -1.09 -15.59
N TYR A 412 10.72 -2.16 -14.98
CA TYR A 412 11.52 -2.04 -13.76
C TYR A 412 12.79 -1.22 -13.99
N LEU A 413 13.43 -1.37 -15.14
CA LEU A 413 14.60 -0.57 -15.49
C LEU A 413 14.27 0.93 -15.56
N LEU A 414 13.15 1.27 -16.18
CA LEU A 414 12.64 2.65 -16.26
C LEU A 414 12.23 3.20 -14.89
N GLU A 415 11.60 2.38 -14.05
CA GLU A 415 11.20 2.76 -12.69
C GLU A 415 12.41 2.97 -11.76
N PHE A 416 13.44 2.11 -11.85
CA PHE A 416 14.66 2.21 -11.04
C PHE A 416 15.45 3.49 -11.30
N PHE A 417 15.52 3.92 -12.56
CA PHE A 417 16.33 5.06 -12.99
C PHE A 417 15.49 6.28 -13.35
N ARG A 418 14.23 6.32 -12.91
CA ARG A 418 13.25 7.37 -13.27
C ARG A 418 13.79 8.79 -13.05
N SER A 419 14.45 9.03 -11.92
CA SER A 419 15.00 10.35 -11.52
C SER A 419 16.13 10.87 -12.43
N LEU A 420 16.70 10.01 -13.28
CA LEU A 420 17.71 10.41 -14.27
C LEU A 420 17.11 11.02 -15.55
N TYR A 421 15.80 10.94 -15.72
CA TYR A 421 15.08 11.32 -16.93
C TYR A 421 14.03 12.38 -16.67
N ASP A 422 13.59 13.06 -17.73
CA ASP A 422 12.44 13.96 -17.66
C ASP A 422 11.17 13.19 -17.26
N GLU A 423 10.53 13.64 -16.17
CA GLU A 423 9.41 12.93 -15.54
C GLU A 423 8.21 12.81 -16.50
N LYS A 424 7.89 13.88 -17.24
CA LYS A 424 6.75 13.91 -18.17
C LYS A 424 6.94 12.92 -19.32
N SER A 425 8.09 12.97 -19.97
CA SER A 425 8.42 12.08 -21.10
C SER A 425 8.45 10.62 -20.66
N LEU A 426 9.01 10.34 -19.48
CA LEU A 426 9.05 9.00 -18.93
C LEU A 426 7.67 8.47 -18.59
N GLU A 427 6.81 9.30 -17.99
CA GLU A 427 5.43 8.93 -17.70
C GLU A 427 4.63 8.62 -18.95
N GLN A 428 4.79 9.42 -20.00
CA GLN A 428 4.17 9.15 -21.29
C GLN A 428 4.62 7.78 -21.85
N PHE A 429 5.92 7.49 -21.82
CA PHE A 429 6.45 6.21 -22.32
C PHE A 429 5.98 5.03 -21.46
N VAL A 430 6.08 5.14 -20.13
CA VAL A 430 5.63 4.11 -19.19
C VAL A 430 4.14 3.85 -19.32
N LYS A 431 3.32 4.88 -19.61
CA LYS A 431 1.89 4.72 -19.88
C LYS A 431 1.62 3.88 -21.13
N GLN A 432 2.37 4.08 -22.22
CA GLN A 432 2.22 3.24 -23.42
C GLN A 432 2.71 1.82 -23.16
N LEU A 433 3.85 1.66 -22.48
CA LEU A 433 4.36 0.34 -22.08
C LEU A 433 3.35 -0.39 -21.18
N LYS A 434 2.68 0.31 -20.28
CA LYS A 434 1.66 -0.26 -19.40
C LYS A 434 0.50 -0.86 -20.21
N LYS A 435 -0.05 -0.15 -21.20
CA LYS A 435 -1.12 -0.70 -22.05
C LYS A 435 -0.75 -2.03 -22.71
N MET A 436 0.47 -2.10 -23.25
CA MET A 436 1.01 -3.33 -23.82
C MET A 436 1.17 -4.44 -22.77
N GLN A 437 1.64 -4.07 -21.57
CA GLN A 437 1.79 -5.00 -20.46
C GLN A 437 0.47 -5.47 -19.86
N ASP A 438 -0.59 -4.67 -19.91
CA ASP A 438 -1.91 -5.03 -19.39
C ASP A 438 -2.49 -6.15 -20.26
N ASN A 439 -2.46 -6.02 -21.60
CA ASN A 439 -2.84 -7.10 -22.53
C ASN A 439 -2.03 -8.40 -22.30
N LEU A 440 -0.70 -8.30 -22.29
CA LEU A 440 0.19 -9.44 -22.01
C LEU A 440 0.00 -10.01 -20.60
N GLY A 441 -0.39 -9.13 -19.67
CA GLY A 441 -0.64 -9.39 -18.26
C GLY A 441 -1.83 -10.31 -18.11
N ASP A 442 -2.97 -9.84 -18.59
CA ASP A 442 -4.26 -10.50 -18.54
C ASP A 442 -4.23 -11.82 -19.32
N PHE A 443 -3.59 -11.84 -20.50
CA PHE A 443 -3.43 -13.06 -21.30
C PHE A 443 -2.72 -14.16 -20.51
N ASN A 444 -1.56 -13.82 -19.93
CA ASN A 444 -0.80 -14.76 -19.12
C ASN A 444 -1.57 -15.24 -17.89
N ASP A 445 -2.29 -14.33 -17.24
CA ASP A 445 -3.00 -14.67 -16.01
C ASP A 445 -4.17 -15.63 -16.33
N LEU A 446 -4.82 -15.51 -17.49
CA LEU A 446 -5.76 -16.53 -18.00
C LEU A 446 -5.08 -17.87 -18.32
N CYS A 447 -3.91 -17.89 -18.98
CA CYS A 447 -3.19 -19.15 -19.22
C CYS A 447 -2.91 -19.91 -17.91
N VAL A 448 -2.48 -19.19 -16.87
CA VAL A 448 -2.18 -19.79 -15.55
C VAL A 448 -3.47 -20.27 -14.86
N GLN A 449 -4.57 -19.53 -14.99
CA GLN A 449 -5.87 -19.95 -14.47
C GLN A 449 -6.40 -21.21 -15.19
N GLU A 450 -6.29 -21.27 -16.52
CA GLU A 450 -6.69 -22.42 -17.33
C GLU A 450 -5.91 -23.68 -16.96
N GLU A 451 -4.58 -23.58 -16.82
CA GLU A 451 -3.72 -24.70 -16.40
C GLU A 451 -4.14 -25.26 -15.04
N MET A 452 -4.41 -24.37 -14.07
CA MET A 452 -4.82 -24.76 -12.72
C MET A 452 -6.20 -25.41 -12.70
N LEU A 453 -7.18 -24.81 -13.38
CA LEU A 453 -8.55 -25.34 -13.45
C LEU A 453 -8.58 -26.68 -14.20
N GLY A 454 -7.78 -26.81 -15.27
CA GLY A 454 -7.60 -28.05 -16.03
C GLY A 454 -6.99 -29.15 -15.18
N ALA A 455 -5.88 -28.87 -14.49
CA ALA A 455 -5.25 -29.83 -13.57
C ALA A 455 -6.21 -30.28 -12.46
N ARG A 456 -7.08 -29.39 -11.96
CA ARG A 456 -8.11 -29.76 -10.99
C ARG A 456 -9.20 -30.64 -11.60
N LEU A 457 -9.63 -30.35 -12.82
CA LEU A 457 -10.61 -31.14 -13.55
C LEU A 457 -10.09 -32.56 -13.81
N ASP A 458 -8.84 -32.68 -14.26
CA ASP A 458 -8.17 -33.96 -14.53
C ASP A 458 -7.98 -34.81 -13.25
N GLY A 459 -7.82 -34.13 -12.10
CA GLY A 459 -7.68 -34.77 -10.80
C GLY A 459 -9.00 -35.22 -10.15
N LEU A 460 -10.16 -34.98 -10.78
CA LEU A 460 -11.44 -35.44 -10.24
C LEU A 460 -11.59 -36.95 -10.39
N GLY A 461 -11.81 -37.65 -9.27
CA GLY A 461 -12.07 -39.08 -9.23
C GLY A 461 -13.52 -39.41 -8.86
N GLY A 462 -14.10 -40.40 -9.53
CA GLY A 462 -15.42 -40.97 -9.22
C GLY A 462 -16.57 -40.40 -10.04
N ASN A 463 -17.75 -41.02 -9.89
CA ASN A 463 -18.87 -40.85 -10.83
C ASN A 463 -20.11 -40.26 -10.12
N GLY A 464 -19.94 -39.78 -8.90
CA GLY A 464 -21.03 -39.26 -8.08
C GLY A 464 -21.57 -37.92 -8.58
N ARG A 465 -22.82 -37.62 -8.27
CA ARG A 465 -23.50 -36.35 -8.64
C ARG A 465 -22.70 -35.10 -8.26
N ARG A 466 -22.00 -35.12 -7.12
CA ARG A 466 -21.14 -34.02 -6.67
C ARG A 466 -19.93 -33.81 -7.58
N VAL A 467 -19.29 -34.90 -8.03
CA VAL A 467 -18.13 -34.85 -8.94
C VAL A 467 -18.56 -34.34 -10.31
N LEU A 468 -19.69 -34.81 -10.83
CA LEU A 468 -20.26 -34.31 -12.09
C LEU A 468 -20.57 -32.81 -12.03
N LEU A 469 -21.14 -32.33 -10.90
CA LEU A 469 -21.44 -30.92 -10.73
C LEU A 469 -20.17 -30.06 -10.67
N GLN A 470 -19.14 -30.54 -9.97
CA GLN A 470 -17.84 -29.87 -9.91
C GLN A 470 -17.15 -29.84 -11.28
N ALA A 471 -17.15 -30.96 -12.00
CA ALA A 471 -16.61 -31.03 -13.36
C ALA A 471 -17.33 -30.06 -14.31
N ALA A 472 -18.66 -29.99 -14.24
CA ALA A 472 -19.45 -29.05 -15.04
C ALA A 472 -19.13 -27.58 -14.69
N ALA A 473 -18.93 -27.26 -13.41
CA ALA A 473 -18.56 -25.92 -12.98
C ALA A 473 -17.16 -25.51 -13.47
N LEU A 474 -16.16 -26.40 -13.29
CA LEU A 474 -14.78 -26.17 -13.76
C LEU A 474 -14.71 -26.07 -15.29
N GLY A 475 -15.40 -26.95 -16.02
CA GLY A 475 -15.49 -26.89 -17.48
C GLY A 475 -16.18 -25.62 -17.99
N GLY A 476 -17.20 -25.14 -17.27
CA GLY A 476 -17.83 -23.84 -17.55
C GLY A 476 -16.85 -22.68 -17.41
N LEU A 477 -16.06 -22.65 -16.33
CA LEU A 477 -15.03 -21.62 -16.14
C LEU A 477 -13.95 -21.67 -17.22
N LEU A 478 -13.43 -22.86 -17.53
CA LEU A 478 -12.42 -23.06 -18.59
C LEU A 478 -12.90 -22.52 -19.93
N THR A 479 -14.16 -22.77 -20.28
CA THR A 479 -14.75 -22.26 -21.54
C THR A 479 -14.81 -20.73 -21.57
N VAL A 480 -15.23 -20.11 -20.46
CA VAL A 480 -15.28 -18.63 -20.36
C VAL A 480 -13.88 -18.02 -20.41
N GLN A 481 -12.91 -18.63 -19.75
CA GLN A 481 -11.52 -18.16 -19.74
C GLN A 481 -10.86 -18.31 -21.11
N ALA A 482 -11.02 -19.45 -21.77
CA ALA A 482 -10.49 -19.69 -23.12
C ALA A 482 -11.01 -18.67 -24.14
N LYS A 483 -12.31 -18.31 -24.05
CA LYS A 483 -12.89 -17.26 -24.89
C LYS A 483 -12.26 -15.89 -24.62
N LYS A 484 -12.05 -15.53 -23.36
CA LYS A 484 -11.38 -14.27 -22.99
C LYS A 484 -9.91 -14.25 -23.44
N ARG A 485 -9.21 -15.38 -23.33
CA ARG A 485 -7.81 -15.53 -23.75
C ARG A 485 -7.68 -15.35 -25.26
N GLY A 486 -8.55 -15.97 -26.04
CA GLY A 486 -8.63 -15.76 -27.49
C GLY A 486 -8.83 -14.29 -27.86
N ALA A 487 -9.80 -13.61 -27.23
CA ALA A 487 -10.05 -12.19 -27.48
C ALA A 487 -8.84 -11.29 -27.14
N LEU A 488 -8.08 -11.59 -26.08
CA LEU A 488 -6.85 -10.86 -25.74
C LEU A 488 -5.73 -11.11 -26.73
N ARG A 489 -5.64 -12.34 -27.26
CA ARG A 489 -4.70 -12.69 -28.32
C ARG A 489 -4.99 -11.93 -29.61
N ASP A 490 -6.25 -11.87 -30.02
CA ASP A 490 -6.67 -11.12 -31.21
C ASP A 490 -6.36 -9.61 -31.07
N GLN A 491 -6.42 -9.08 -29.85
CA GLN A 491 -6.07 -7.68 -29.55
C GLN A 491 -4.56 -7.42 -29.51
N PHE A 492 -3.72 -8.47 -29.43
CA PHE A 492 -2.28 -8.33 -29.27
C PHE A 492 -1.67 -7.52 -30.42
N ALA A 493 -1.97 -7.88 -31.67
CA ALA A 493 -1.39 -7.24 -32.85
C ALA A 493 -1.66 -5.72 -32.88
N ALA A 494 -2.91 -5.32 -32.61
CA ALA A 494 -3.30 -3.91 -32.54
C ALA A 494 -2.60 -3.17 -31.38
N THR A 495 -2.53 -3.81 -30.21
CA THR A 495 -1.88 -3.23 -29.02
C THR A 495 -0.38 -3.07 -29.23
N TYR A 496 0.26 -4.07 -29.83
CA TYR A 496 1.67 -4.06 -30.19
C TYR A 496 1.98 -3.00 -31.24
N ALA A 497 1.17 -2.89 -32.31
CA ALA A 497 1.34 -1.87 -33.36
C ALA A 497 1.25 -0.44 -32.78
N ALA A 498 0.31 -0.20 -31.87
CA ALA A 498 0.21 1.08 -31.18
C ALA A 498 1.47 1.39 -30.35
N PHE A 499 2.00 0.39 -29.64
CA PHE A 499 3.22 0.53 -28.84
C PHE A 499 4.48 0.65 -29.69
N SER A 500 4.57 -0.05 -30.82
CA SER A 500 5.74 -0.10 -31.69
C SER A 500 5.80 1.04 -32.72
N SER A 501 4.84 1.97 -32.66
CA SER A 501 4.74 3.17 -33.51
C SER A 501 6.01 4.05 -33.52
N SER A 502 6.21 4.79 -34.60
CA SER A 502 7.34 5.73 -34.75
C SER A 502 7.38 6.74 -33.60
N GLN A 503 6.24 7.30 -33.23
CA GLN A 503 6.12 8.25 -32.12
C GLN A 503 6.68 7.69 -30.80
N ASN A 504 6.35 6.44 -30.46
CA ASN A 504 6.83 5.85 -29.21
C ASN A 504 8.33 5.47 -29.27
N ARG A 505 8.84 5.13 -30.47
CA ARG A 505 10.28 4.93 -30.69
C ARG A 505 11.05 6.24 -30.53
N GLU A 506 10.56 7.33 -31.12
CA GLU A 506 11.13 8.67 -31.00
C GLU A 506 11.11 9.15 -29.55
N LEU A 507 10.00 8.93 -28.83
CA LEU A 507 9.88 9.25 -27.42
C LEU A 507 10.94 8.55 -26.57
N LEU A 508 11.26 7.28 -26.86
CA LEU A 508 12.35 6.62 -26.14
C LEU A 508 13.71 7.24 -26.50
N VAL A 509 13.97 7.52 -27.78
CA VAL A 509 15.23 8.10 -28.24
C VAL A 509 15.47 9.48 -27.61
N SER A 510 14.43 10.32 -27.50
CA SER A 510 14.55 11.61 -26.81
C SER A 510 14.87 11.44 -25.32
N LEU A 511 14.37 10.38 -24.70
CA LEU A 511 14.54 10.08 -23.27
C LEU A 511 15.98 9.71 -22.90
N ILE A 512 16.59 8.81 -23.67
CA ILE A 512 17.92 8.24 -23.40
C ILE A 512 19.03 8.77 -24.33
N GLY A 513 18.73 9.77 -25.16
CA GLY A 513 19.61 10.32 -26.18
C GLY A 513 19.84 9.40 -27.39
N SER A 514 20.28 9.99 -28.51
CA SER A 514 20.69 9.26 -29.72
C SER A 514 22.05 8.56 -29.52
N ASP A 515 22.28 7.42 -30.20
CA ASP A 515 23.60 6.76 -30.23
C ASP A 515 24.63 7.69 -30.90
N GLN A 516 25.46 8.39 -30.11
CA GLN A 516 26.67 9.08 -30.62
C GLN A 516 27.90 8.16 -30.48
N ARG A 517 27.87 6.97 -31.10
CA ARG A 517 29.10 6.22 -31.37
C ARG A 517 29.11 5.80 -32.84
N PRO A 518 30.19 6.07 -33.59
CA PRO A 518 30.34 5.58 -34.96
C PRO A 518 30.33 4.05 -34.94
N GLU A 519 29.73 3.44 -35.96
CA GLU A 519 29.85 2.03 -36.27
C GLU A 519 31.29 1.69 -36.70
N GLU A 520 32.28 1.81 -35.82
CA GLU A 520 33.59 1.23 -36.05
C GLU A 520 33.55 -0.25 -35.66
N ARG A 521 33.11 -1.08 -36.61
CA ARG A 521 33.60 -2.46 -36.89
C ARG A 521 32.75 -3.12 -37.98
N ALA A 522 32.87 -2.60 -39.19
CA ALA A 522 32.69 -3.37 -40.41
C ALA A 522 33.79 -2.91 -41.38
N GLY A 523 34.91 -3.63 -41.41
CA GLY A 523 36.03 -3.32 -42.30
C GLY A 523 37.38 -3.29 -41.62
N ARG A 524 37.90 -4.46 -41.24
CA ARG A 524 39.29 -4.79 -41.53
C ARG A 524 39.32 -6.23 -42.03
N GLN A 525 39.85 -6.36 -43.25
CA GLN A 525 40.17 -7.57 -43.99
C GLN A 525 41.08 -8.50 -43.17
#